data_AF-A0A396Z7G3-F1
#
_entry.id   AF-A0A396Z7G3-F1
#
_cell.length_a   1.000
_cell.length_b   1.000
_cell.length_c   1.000
_cell.angle_alpha   90.00
_cell.angle_beta   90.00
_cell.angle_gamma   90.00
#
_symmetry.space_group_name_H-M   'P 1'
#
loop_
_entity.id
_entity.type
_entity.pdbx_description
1 polymer ?
#
loop_
_entity_poly.entity_id
_entity_poly.type
_entity_poly.pdbx_seq_one_letter_code
_entity_poly.pdbx_strand_id
1 'polypeptide(L)'
;MKSDFTDIFSKLYFNREKVFNNINIESIIVYNFIKDAFKNSNISENHVFRFMFSSFYGLNAAKISQDFKENYFRTMEKYRDYQQVPCLEDIIESFDKSESFQFSFITKLMHTLDNNKPIYDSRVAKVFSFKPPYQERDWNKKAHIYNKFYNDLNDFYSFFFDRDTSYGLLNEFDDKYEKFGKISNAKKLDFLLWTAGKIVNTVHVA
;
A
#
# COMPACT_ATOMS: atom_id res chain seq x y z
N MET A 1 -15.44 0.54 -15.12
CA MET A 1 -14.03 0.29 -14.77
C MET A 1 -13.07 1.24 -15.49
N LYS A 2 -12.80 1.14 -16.80
CA LYS A 2 -11.89 2.10 -17.49
C LYS A 2 -12.36 3.56 -17.47
N SER A 3 -13.69 3.78 -17.52
CA SER A 3 -14.32 5.10 -17.30
C SER A 3 -13.95 5.69 -15.93
N ASP A 4 -13.92 4.82 -14.91
CA ASP A 4 -13.71 5.21 -13.51
C ASP A 4 -12.23 5.50 -13.25
N PHE A 5 -11.31 4.81 -13.94
CA PHE A 5 -9.87 5.09 -13.85
C PHE A 5 -9.51 6.47 -14.40
N THR A 6 -10.15 6.89 -15.49
CA THR A 6 -9.93 8.23 -16.07
C THR A 6 -10.43 9.32 -15.11
N ASP A 7 -11.58 9.10 -14.47
CA ASP A 7 -12.10 10.01 -13.44
C ASP A 7 -11.19 10.08 -12.21
N ILE A 8 -10.73 8.94 -11.68
CA ILE A 8 -9.78 8.88 -10.56
C ILE A 8 -8.48 9.62 -10.90
N PHE A 9 -7.90 9.36 -12.08
CA PHE A 9 -6.70 10.05 -12.53
C PHE A 9 -6.92 11.56 -12.66
N SER A 10 -8.03 11.98 -13.27
CA SER A 10 -8.36 13.39 -13.46
C SER A 10 -8.53 14.10 -12.12
N LYS A 11 -9.22 13.47 -11.15
CA LYS A 11 -9.35 14.00 -9.79
C LYS A 11 -8.01 14.11 -9.08
N LEU A 12 -7.14 13.10 -9.21
CA LEU A 12 -5.79 13.14 -8.63
C LEU A 12 -4.98 14.29 -9.24
N TYR A 13 -4.98 14.42 -10.56
CA TYR A 13 -4.24 15.46 -11.28
C TYR A 13 -4.77 16.87 -10.97
N PHE A 14 -6.09 17.04 -10.92
CA PHE A 14 -6.73 18.31 -10.59
C PHE A 14 -6.38 18.76 -9.16
N ASN A 15 -6.33 17.83 -8.20
CA ASN A 15 -6.02 18.13 -6.80
C ASN A 15 -4.53 18.00 -6.45
N ARG A 16 -3.63 17.85 -7.45
CA ARG A 16 -2.23 17.47 -7.22
C ARG A 16 -1.50 18.41 -6.27
N GLU A 17 -1.71 19.72 -6.37
CA GLU A 17 -1.05 20.70 -5.49
C GLU A 17 -1.39 20.42 -4.01
N LYS A 18 -2.68 20.23 -3.70
CA LYS A 18 -3.14 19.89 -2.35
C LYS A 18 -2.61 18.54 -1.90
N VAL A 19 -2.57 17.55 -2.80
CA VAL A 19 -2.00 16.22 -2.53
C VAL A 19 -0.53 16.35 -2.15
N PHE A 20 0.28 17.01 -2.98
CA PHE A 20 1.70 17.23 -2.71
C PHE A 20 1.94 17.98 -1.40
N ASN A 21 1.19 19.05 -1.13
CA ASN A 21 1.34 19.82 0.11
C ASN A 21 0.99 19.03 1.39
N ASN A 22 0.37 17.85 1.26
CA ASN A 22 0.01 16.97 2.38
C ASN A 22 0.83 15.66 2.45
N ILE A 23 1.81 15.48 1.56
CA ILE A 23 2.78 14.39 1.67
C ILE A 23 3.77 14.73 2.78
N ASN A 24 3.89 13.83 3.75
CA ASN A 24 4.79 14.00 4.88
C ASN A 24 6.21 13.53 4.51
N ILE A 25 7.21 14.41 4.67
CA ILE A 25 8.60 14.11 4.29
C ILE A 25 9.16 12.97 5.15
N GLU A 26 8.84 12.94 6.44
CA GLU A 26 9.23 11.88 7.36
C GLU A 26 8.75 10.52 6.89
N SER A 27 7.57 10.43 6.25
CA SER A 27 7.07 9.18 5.70
C SER A 27 7.94 8.65 4.55
N ILE A 28 8.54 9.54 3.75
CA ILE A 28 9.46 9.15 2.66
C ILE A 28 10.79 8.66 3.24
N ILE A 29 11.33 9.38 4.22
CA ILE A 29 12.58 9.01 4.90
C ILE A 29 12.43 7.65 5.59
N VAL A 30 11.36 7.46 6.37
CA VAL A 30 11.09 6.20 7.08
C VAL A 30 10.88 5.05 6.10
N TYR A 31 10.18 5.28 4.99
CA TYR A 31 10.01 4.23 3.97
C TYR A 31 11.36 3.80 3.36
N ASN A 32 12.25 4.74 3.05
CA ASN A 32 13.58 4.41 2.53
C ASN A 32 14.39 3.62 3.56
N PHE A 33 14.36 4.02 4.85
CA PHE A 33 14.97 3.23 5.92
C PHE A 33 14.43 1.79 5.98
N ILE A 34 13.09 1.62 5.92
CA ILE A 34 12.46 0.30 5.93
C ILE A 34 12.94 -0.54 4.75
N LYS A 35 12.97 0.04 3.54
CA LYS A 35 13.43 -0.64 2.32
C LYS A 35 14.90 -1.07 2.43
N ASP A 36 15.77 -0.20 2.92
CA ASP A 36 17.19 -0.49 3.06
C ASP A 36 17.45 -1.53 4.16
N ALA A 37 16.75 -1.42 5.29
CA ALA A 37 16.85 -2.41 6.37
C ALA A 37 16.30 -3.78 5.93
N PHE A 38 15.20 -3.80 5.17
CA PHE A 38 14.68 -5.03 4.56
C PHE A 38 15.75 -5.67 3.68
N LYS A 39 16.41 -4.92 2.79
CA LYS A 39 17.44 -5.46 1.91
C LYS A 39 18.66 -6.02 2.65
N ASN A 40 19.07 -5.36 3.74
CA ASN A 40 20.41 -5.57 4.32
C ASN A 40 20.43 -6.35 5.65
N SER A 41 19.29 -6.83 6.15
CA SER A 41 19.24 -7.54 7.43
C SER A 41 18.12 -8.58 7.49
N ASN A 42 18.30 -9.66 8.24
CA ASN A 42 17.24 -10.62 8.56
C ASN A 42 16.17 -9.92 9.41
N ILE A 43 14.96 -9.72 8.86
CA ILE A 43 13.90 -8.97 9.54
C ILE A 43 13.15 -9.80 10.58
N SER A 44 13.38 -11.11 10.62
CA SER A 44 12.88 -11.94 11.71
C SER A 44 13.61 -11.67 13.04
N GLU A 45 14.80 -11.08 12.99
CA GLU A 45 15.62 -10.77 14.16
C GLU A 45 15.87 -9.27 14.33
N ASN A 46 15.69 -8.47 13.27
CA ASN A 46 15.87 -7.02 13.34
C ASN A 46 14.69 -6.32 14.03
N HIS A 47 14.81 -6.12 15.34
CA HIS A 47 13.81 -5.41 16.16
C HIS A 47 13.59 -3.95 15.73
N VAL A 48 14.62 -3.27 15.25
CA VAL A 48 14.50 -1.87 14.77
C VAL A 48 13.65 -1.83 13.50
N PHE A 49 13.88 -2.73 12.55
CA PHE A 49 13.04 -2.88 11.36
C PHE A 49 11.59 -3.13 11.77
N ARG A 50 11.35 -4.12 12.64
CA ARG A 50 10.00 -4.49 13.07
C ARG A 50 9.27 -3.32 13.72
N PHE A 51 9.95 -2.54 14.56
CA PHE A 51 9.41 -1.35 15.20
C PHE A 51 9.05 -0.25 14.17
N MET A 52 9.98 0.08 13.28
CA MET A 52 9.79 1.12 12.27
C MET A 52 8.70 0.73 11.27
N PHE A 53 8.72 -0.51 10.78
CA PHE A 53 7.71 -1.07 9.90
C PHE A 53 6.32 -1.02 10.56
N SER A 54 6.22 -1.50 11.81
CA SER A 54 4.94 -1.56 12.52
C SER A 54 4.36 -0.17 12.79
N SER A 55 5.22 0.80 13.07
CA SER A 55 4.80 2.19 13.28
C SER A 55 4.37 2.85 11.98
N PHE A 56 5.16 2.69 10.91
CA PHE A 56 4.88 3.26 9.59
C PHE A 56 3.58 2.73 8.99
N TYR A 57 3.37 1.42 9.06
CA TYR A 57 2.23 0.75 8.45
C TYR A 57 1.02 0.56 9.37
N GLY A 58 1.13 0.96 10.64
CA GLY A 58 0.04 0.96 11.62
C GLY A 58 -0.27 -0.39 12.28
N LEU A 59 0.66 -1.34 12.26
CA LEU A 59 0.49 -2.64 12.96
C LEU A 59 0.40 -2.45 14.48
N ASN A 60 0.99 -1.37 15.02
CA ASN A 60 0.92 -1.06 16.45
C ASN A 60 -0.45 -0.53 16.89
N ALA A 61 -1.15 0.18 16.00
CA ALA A 61 -2.47 0.72 16.28
C ALA A 61 -3.60 -0.27 15.96
N ALA A 62 -3.30 -1.34 15.21
CA ALA A 62 -4.27 -2.37 14.90
C ALA A 62 -4.47 -3.32 16.09
N LYS A 63 -5.73 -3.72 16.30
CA LYS A 63 -6.11 -4.75 17.29
C LYS A 63 -5.76 -6.15 16.77
N ILE A 64 -4.48 -6.38 16.48
CA ILE A 64 -3.94 -7.67 16.02
C ILE A 64 -3.13 -8.32 17.14
N SER A 65 -3.14 -9.66 17.17
CA SER A 65 -2.42 -10.48 18.16
C SER A 65 -0.90 -10.34 17.97
N GLN A 66 -0.15 -10.70 19.01
CA GLN A 66 1.30 -10.82 18.91
C GLN A 66 1.69 -11.96 17.96
N ASP A 67 0.97 -13.09 18.02
CA ASP A 67 1.16 -14.25 17.14
C ASP A 67 0.98 -13.88 15.66
N PHE A 68 -0.01 -13.05 15.32
CA PHE A 68 -0.18 -12.54 13.96
C PHE A 68 1.05 -11.74 13.52
N LYS A 69 1.58 -10.85 14.38
CA LYS A 69 2.76 -10.04 14.05
C LYS A 69 3.99 -10.92 13.84
N GLU A 70 4.18 -11.94 14.66
CA GLU A 70 5.29 -12.89 14.52
C GLU A 70 5.17 -13.70 13.24
N ASN A 71 3.99 -14.25 12.96
CA ASN A 71 3.74 -14.95 11.70
C ASN A 71 3.92 -14.02 10.50
N TYR A 72 3.47 -12.76 10.59
CA TYR A 72 3.60 -11.77 9.53
C TYR A 72 5.06 -11.50 9.14
N PHE A 73 5.93 -11.22 10.12
CA PHE A 73 7.35 -10.98 9.82
C PHE A 73 8.08 -12.26 9.40
N ARG A 74 7.69 -13.44 9.93
CA ARG A 74 8.24 -14.73 9.48
C ARG A 74 7.86 -15.03 8.02
N THR A 75 6.61 -14.79 7.64
CA THR A 75 6.13 -14.94 6.27
C THR A 75 6.85 -13.97 5.32
N MET A 76 7.06 -12.73 5.74
CA MET A 76 7.81 -11.75 4.95
C MET A 76 9.27 -12.17 4.75
N GLU A 77 9.94 -12.67 5.80
CA GLU A 77 11.30 -13.20 5.69
C GLU A 77 11.37 -14.43 4.78
N LYS A 78 10.42 -15.37 4.92
CA LYS A 78 10.33 -16.59 4.11
C LYS A 78 10.33 -16.29 2.61
N TYR A 79 9.59 -15.27 2.19
CA TYR A 79 9.41 -14.94 0.78
C TYR A 79 10.40 -13.88 0.24
N ARG A 80 11.32 -13.39 1.08
CA ARG A 80 12.29 -12.35 0.71
C ARG A 80 13.10 -12.69 -0.54
N ASP A 81 13.67 -13.89 -0.58
CA ASP A 81 14.64 -14.30 -1.62
C ASP A 81 13.98 -15.11 -2.75
N TYR A 82 12.65 -15.16 -2.78
CA TYR A 82 11.94 -15.83 -3.86
C TYR A 82 12.12 -15.03 -5.15
N GLN A 83 12.49 -15.71 -6.23
CA GLN A 83 12.65 -15.08 -7.54
C GLN A 83 11.37 -14.41 -8.04
N GLN A 84 10.21 -14.93 -7.63
CA GLN A 84 8.90 -14.38 -7.91
C GLN A 84 8.12 -14.26 -6.61
N VAL A 85 7.62 -13.06 -6.33
CA VAL A 85 6.71 -12.83 -5.20
C VAL A 85 5.45 -13.69 -5.40
N PRO A 86 5.03 -14.46 -4.38
CA PRO A 86 3.84 -15.29 -4.48
C PRO A 86 2.61 -14.45 -4.84
N CYS A 87 1.60 -15.08 -5.44
CA CYS A 87 0.36 -14.38 -5.72
C CYS A 87 -0.36 -14.00 -4.41
N LEU A 88 -1.36 -13.13 -4.53
CA LEU A 88 -2.10 -12.63 -3.37
C LEU A 88 -2.78 -13.78 -2.61
N GLU A 89 -3.31 -14.75 -3.34
CA GLU A 89 -3.95 -15.95 -2.83
C GLU A 89 -2.99 -16.79 -1.97
N ASP A 90 -1.78 -17.08 -2.48
CA ASP A 90 -0.76 -17.84 -1.75
C ASP A 90 -0.37 -17.18 -0.42
N ILE A 91 -0.30 -15.84 -0.41
CA ILE A 91 0.02 -15.09 0.81
C ILE A 91 -1.17 -15.11 1.76
N ILE A 92 -2.41 -14.93 1.29
CA ILE A 92 -3.62 -15.04 2.13
C ILE A 92 -3.69 -16.40 2.80
N GLU A 93 -3.36 -17.48 2.09
CA GLU A 93 -3.39 -18.85 2.62
C GLU A 93 -2.33 -19.11 3.71
N SER A 94 -1.27 -18.29 3.77
CA SER A 94 -0.24 -18.38 4.82
C SER A 94 -0.66 -17.80 6.18
N PHE A 95 -1.83 -17.17 6.28
CA PHE A 95 -2.37 -16.60 7.51
C PHE A 95 -3.53 -17.43 8.06
N ASP A 96 -3.66 -17.45 9.38
CA ASP A 96 -4.76 -18.14 10.04
C ASP A 96 -6.11 -17.46 9.72
N LYS A 97 -7.06 -18.26 9.23
CA LYS A 97 -8.43 -17.81 8.91
C LYS A 97 -9.28 -17.55 10.15
N SER A 98 -8.83 -17.99 11.33
CA SER A 98 -9.45 -17.68 12.62
C SER A 98 -9.26 -16.21 13.03
N GLU A 99 -8.20 -15.57 12.52
CA GLU A 99 -7.91 -14.17 12.77
C GLU A 99 -8.66 -13.27 11.79
N SER A 100 -8.85 -12.00 12.19
CA SER A 100 -9.52 -11.04 11.30
C SER A 100 -8.77 -10.88 9.98
N PHE A 101 -9.51 -10.79 8.86
CA PHE A 101 -8.94 -10.66 7.51
C PHE A 101 -8.12 -9.36 7.35
N GLN A 102 -6.80 -9.43 7.60
CA GLN A 102 -5.87 -8.29 7.60
C GLN A 102 -5.36 -7.91 6.19
N PHE A 103 -6.29 -7.71 5.25
CA PHE A 103 -5.95 -7.48 3.83
C PHE A 103 -4.93 -6.35 3.59
N SER A 104 -5.07 -5.24 4.31
CA SER A 104 -4.14 -4.11 4.17
C SER A 104 -2.71 -4.52 4.53
N PHE A 105 -2.50 -5.28 5.60
CA PHE A 105 -1.18 -5.75 5.97
C PHE A 105 -0.60 -6.73 4.96
N ILE A 106 -1.43 -7.60 4.38
CA ILE A 106 -1.03 -8.51 3.31
C ILE A 106 -0.49 -7.73 2.10
N THR A 107 -1.21 -6.71 1.62
CA THR A 107 -0.73 -5.91 0.47
C THR A 107 0.54 -5.10 0.77
N LYS A 108 0.75 -4.68 2.03
CA LYS A 108 1.99 -4.01 2.47
C LYS A 108 3.17 -4.99 2.50
N LEU A 109 2.93 -6.24 2.88
CA LEU A 109 3.92 -7.31 2.79
C LEU A 109 4.31 -7.53 1.33
N MET A 110 3.32 -7.70 0.44
CA MET A 110 3.56 -7.87 -1.00
C MET A 110 4.36 -6.71 -1.59
N HIS A 111 4.01 -5.47 -1.25
CA HIS A 111 4.75 -4.29 -1.71
C HIS A 111 6.18 -4.23 -1.16
N THR A 112 6.44 -4.79 0.02
CA THR A 112 7.79 -4.84 0.60
C THR A 112 8.65 -5.89 -0.11
N LEU A 113 8.03 -6.99 -0.55
CA LEU A 113 8.69 -8.01 -1.37
C LEU A 113 8.92 -7.53 -2.82
N ASP A 114 7.96 -6.82 -3.40
CA ASP A 114 8.05 -6.21 -4.73
C ASP A 114 7.43 -4.81 -4.73
N ASN A 115 8.29 -3.79 -4.77
CA ASN A 115 7.90 -2.38 -4.72
C ASN A 115 7.12 -1.91 -5.97
N ASN A 116 6.84 -2.78 -6.94
CA ASN A 116 5.92 -2.51 -8.05
C ASN A 116 4.47 -2.90 -7.74
N LYS A 117 4.23 -3.69 -6.69
CA LYS A 117 2.87 -4.09 -6.29
C LYS A 117 2.14 -2.93 -5.62
N PRO A 118 0.83 -2.74 -5.87
CA PRO A 118 0.07 -1.71 -5.19
C PRO A 118 -0.19 -2.08 -3.73
N ILE A 119 -0.39 -1.06 -2.89
CA ILE A 119 -0.84 -1.22 -1.50
C ILE A 119 -2.33 -0.89 -1.42
N TYR A 120 -3.07 -1.72 -0.68
CA TYR A 120 -4.42 -1.42 -0.26
C TYR A 120 -4.45 -0.92 1.20
N ASP A 121 -5.20 0.15 1.43
CA ASP A 121 -5.68 0.51 2.75
C ASP A 121 -7.03 1.26 2.66
N SER A 122 -7.53 1.73 3.80
CA SER A 122 -8.79 2.47 3.86
C SER A 122 -8.74 3.86 3.18
N ARG A 123 -7.56 4.42 2.94
CA ARG A 123 -7.39 5.67 2.17
C ARG A 123 -7.46 5.39 0.69
N VAL A 124 -6.77 4.35 0.22
CA VAL A 124 -6.86 3.89 -1.17
C VAL A 124 -8.29 3.47 -1.48
N ALA A 125 -8.94 2.67 -0.62
CA ALA A 125 -10.35 2.28 -0.81
C ALA A 125 -11.28 3.48 -1.08
N LYS A 126 -11.07 4.60 -0.38
CA LYS A 126 -11.87 5.82 -0.56
C LYS A 126 -11.69 6.46 -1.92
N VAL A 127 -10.46 6.52 -2.44
CA VAL A 127 -10.18 7.08 -3.76
C VAL A 127 -10.97 6.32 -4.83
N PHE A 128 -11.07 5.00 -4.69
CA PHE A 128 -11.79 4.13 -5.60
C PHE A 128 -13.27 3.95 -5.24
N SER A 129 -13.77 4.65 -4.21
CA SER A 129 -15.13 4.46 -3.67
C SER A 129 -15.47 3.00 -3.33
N PHE A 130 -14.45 2.20 -3.04
CA PHE A 130 -14.60 0.80 -2.69
C PHE A 130 -15.13 0.67 -1.26
N LYS A 131 -16.19 -0.13 -1.11
CA LYS A 131 -16.80 -0.44 0.18
C LYS A 131 -16.27 -1.79 0.65
N PRO A 132 -15.37 -1.82 1.64
CA PRO A 132 -14.78 -3.09 2.07
C PRO A 132 -15.85 -3.98 2.72
N PRO A 133 -15.83 -5.30 2.47
CA PRO A 133 -16.86 -6.23 2.95
C PRO A 133 -16.68 -6.56 4.45
N TYR A 134 -16.80 -5.56 5.33
CA TYR A 134 -16.60 -5.76 6.77
C TYR A 134 -17.65 -6.66 7.42
N GLN A 135 -18.89 -6.64 6.90
CA GLN A 135 -20.02 -7.42 7.40
C GLN A 135 -20.06 -8.85 6.83
N GLU A 136 -19.27 -9.14 5.79
CA GLU A 136 -19.17 -10.49 5.23
C GLU A 136 -18.42 -11.40 6.20
N ARG A 137 -19.07 -12.51 6.55
CA ARG A 137 -18.57 -13.51 7.49
C ARG A 137 -17.93 -14.70 6.79
N ASP A 138 -18.30 -14.95 5.53
CA ASP A 138 -17.70 -15.99 4.71
C ASP A 138 -16.31 -15.53 4.25
N TRP A 139 -15.28 -16.23 4.74
CA TRP A 139 -13.88 -15.93 4.44
C TRP A 139 -13.58 -15.94 2.94
N ASN A 140 -14.13 -16.92 2.21
CA ASN A 140 -13.83 -17.10 0.79
C ASN A 140 -14.51 -16.00 -0.04
N LYS A 141 -15.76 -15.63 0.29
CA LYS A 141 -16.43 -14.49 -0.34
C LYS A 141 -15.70 -13.19 -0.06
N LYS A 142 -15.27 -12.99 1.19
CA LYS A 142 -14.49 -11.81 1.60
C LYS A 142 -13.18 -11.71 0.84
N ALA A 143 -12.42 -12.81 0.76
CA ALA A 143 -11.19 -12.88 -0.01
C ALA A 143 -11.44 -12.60 -1.50
N HIS A 144 -12.47 -13.20 -2.09
CA HIS A 144 -12.82 -12.96 -3.50
C HIS A 144 -13.11 -11.48 -3.81
N ILE A 145 -13.87 -10.79 -2.95
CA ILE A 145 -14.16 -9.35 -3.13
C ILE A 145 -12.88 -8.52 -3.06
N TYR A 146 -12.00 -8.81 -2.11
CA TYR A 146 -10.72 -8.10 -1.97
C TYR A 146 -9.77 -8.39 -3.13
N ASN A 147 -9.67 -9.65 -3.59
CA ASN A 147 -8.84 -10.02 -4.74
C ASN A 147 -9.32 -9.35 -6.01
N LYS A 148 -10.64 -9.30 -6.23
CA LYS A 148 -11.23 -8.55 -7.35
C LYS A 148 -10.82 -7.08 -7.30
N PHE A 149 -10.97 -6.43 -6.14
CA PHE A 149 -10.55 -5.04 -5.99
C PHE A 149 -9.03 -4.85 -6.21
N TYR A 150 -8.22 -5.80 -5.74
CA TYR A 150 -6.77 -5.73 -5.94
C TYR A 150 -6.38 -5.88 -7.40
N ASN A 151 -7.08 -6.70 -8.18
CA ASN A 151 -6.91 -6.77 -9.62
C ASN A 151 -7.28 -5.45 -10.29
N ASP A 152 -8.42 -4.84 -9.92
CA ASP A 152 -8.80 -3.51 -10.41
C ASP A 152 -7.73 -2.44 -10.06
N LEU A 153 -7.09 -2.56 -8.89
CA LEU A 153 -6.01 -1.67 -8.46
C LEU A 153 -4.72 -1.89 -9.26
N ASN A 154 -4.36 -3.12 -9.59
CA ASN A 154 -3.24 -3.43 -10.49
C ASN A 154 -3.52 -2.89 -11.90
N ASP A 155 -4.74 -3.07 -12.40
CA ASP A 155 -5.15 -2.53 -13.71
C ASP A 155 -5.09 -1.00 -13.73
N PHE A 156 -5.44 -0.33 -12.63
CA PHE A 156 -5.28 1.11 -12.50
C PHE A 156 -3.80 1.54 -12.54
N TYR A 157 -2.90 0.80 -11.88
CA TYR A 157 -1.46 1.10 -11.92
C TYR A 157 -0.92 0.97 -13.35
N SER A 158 -1.26 -0.10 -14.06
CA SER A 158 -0.90 -0.27 -15.48
C SER A 158 -1.47 0.88 -16.32
N PHE A 159 -2.75 1.18 -16.17
CA PHE A 159 -3.40 2.31 -16.83
C PHE A 159 -2.73 3.67 -16.53
N PHE A 160 -2.25 3.88 -15.31
CA PHE A 160 -1.56 5.09 -14.92
C PHE A 160 -0.22 5.19 -15.65
N PHE A 161 0.61 4.14 -15.61
CA PHE A 161 1.95 4.15 -16.20
C PHE A 161 1.97 4.15 -17.73
N ASP A 162 0.88 3.71 -18.38
CA ASP A 162 0.74 3.74 -19.84
C ASP A 162 0.43 5.14 -20.41
N ARG A 163 0.26 6.18 -19.57
CA ARG A 163 -0.08 7.54 -20.01
C ARG A 163 1.10 8.50 -19.88
N ASP A 164 1.38 9.25 -20.93
CA ASP A 164 2.40 10.31 -20.92
C ASP A 164 2.16 11.36 -19.83
N THR A 165 0.88 11.70 -19.57
CA THR A 165 0.51 12.67 -18.54
C THR A 165 0.81 12.19 -17.12
N SER A 166 0.98 10.89 -16.90
CA SER A 166 1.36 10.34 -15.59
C SER A 166 2.79 10.73 -15.21
N TYR A 167 3.69 10.86 -16.20
CA TYR A 167 5.07 11.29 -15.96
C TYR A 167 5.14 12.71 -15.39
N GLY A 168 4.17 13.57 -15.69
CA GLY A 168 4.09 14.90 -15.07
C GLY A 168 3.96 14.82 -13.54
N LEU A 169 3.11 13.92 -13.02
CA LEU A 169 2.96 13.72 -11.58
C LEU A 169 4.18 13.04 -10.96
N LEU A 170 4.80 12.09 -11.66
CA LEU A 170 5.99 11.39 -11.16
C LEU A 170 7.21 12.33 -11.11
N ASN A 171 7.39 13.16 -12.13
CA ASN A 171 8.45 14.17 -12.18
C ASN A 171 8.25 15.24 -11.09
N GLU A 172 7.02 15.74 -10.91
CA GLU A 172 6.73 16.68 -9.82
C GLU A 172 7.01 16.07 -8.44
N PHE A 173 6.77 14.76 -8.27
CA PHE A 173 7.15 14.05 -7.06
C PHE A 173 8.67 14.05 -6.86
N ASP A 174 9.42 13.71 -7.91
CA ASP A 174 10.89 13.65 -7.85
C ASP A 174 11.50 15.02 -7.55
N ASP A 175 11.05 16.07 -8.25
CA ASP A 175 11.48 17.45 -8.03
C ASP A 175 11.31 17.89 -6.58
N LYS A 176 10.22 17.47 -5.92
CA LYS A 176 9.91 17.84 -4.54
C LYS A 176 10.63 16.99 -3.51
N TYR A 177 10.77 15.68 -3.74
CA TYR A 177 11.11 14.74 -2.67
C TYR A 177 12.28 13.80 -2.93
N GLU A 178 12.84 13.70 -4.13
CA GLU A 178 13.91 12.71 -4.40
C GLU A 178 15.12 12.91 -3.48
N LYS A 179 15.41 14.15 -3.08
CA LYS A 179 16.46 14.49 -2.11
C LYS A 179 16.29 13.85 -0.72
N PHE A 180 15.09 13.36 -0.38
CA PHE A 180 14.80 12.65 0.87
C PHE A 180 14.84 11.13 0.73
N GLY A 181 15.08 10.62 -0.48
CA GLY A 181 15.30 9.19 -0.76
C GLY A 181 14.56 8.70 -1.99
N LYS A 182 15.21 7.79 -2.73
CA LYS A 182 14.73 7.29 -4.01
C LYS A 182 13.76 6.11 -3.87
N ILE A 183 12.52 6.32 -4.30
CA ILE A 183 11.44 5.34 -4.25
C ILE A 183 10.98 4.92 -5.65
N SER A 184 10.33 3.75 -5.77
CA SER A 184 9.79 3.27 -7.05
C SER A 184 8.61 4.14 -7.51
N ASN A 185 8.32 4.14 -8.82
CA ASN A 185 7.16 4.85 -9.36
C ASN A 185 5.84 4.33 -8.77
N ALA A 186 5.73 3.01 -8.53
CA ALA A 186 4.58 2.43 -7.83
C ALA A 186 4.42 2.97 -6.41
N LYS A 187 5.53 3.17 -5.67
CA LYS A 187 5.47 3.80 -4.34
C LYS A 187 5.12 5.29 -4.41
N LYS A 188 5.60 6.03 -5.42
CA LYS A 188 5.17 7.42 -5.64
C LYS A 188 3.65 7.48 -5.84
N LEU A 189 3.11 6.62 -6.70
CA LEU A 189 1.67 6.51 -6.91
C LEU A 189 0.91 6.12 -5.64
N ASP A 190 1.44 5.19 -4.84
CA ASP A 190 0.87 4.86 -3.53
C ASP A 190 0.79 6.08 -2.60
N PHE A 191 1.87 6.87 -2.47
CA PHE A 191 1.84 8.11 -1.67
C PHE A 191 0.80 9.11 -2.17
N LEU A 192 0.67 9.26 -3.48
CA LEU A 192 -0.32 10.15 -4.11
C LEU A 192 -1.74 9.69 -3.79
N LEU A 193 -2.06 8.41 -4.00
CA LEU A 193 -3.39 7.83 -3.72
C LEU A 193 -3.73 7.86 -2.24
N TRP A 194 -2.79 7.48 -1.38
CA TRP A 194 -2.95 7.50 0.07
C TRP A 194 -3.24 8.91 0.58
N THR A 195 -2.48 9.90 0.10
CA THR A 195 -2.66 11.30 0.49
C THR A 195 -3.96 11.89 -0.05
N ALA A 196 -4.33 11.57 -1.30
CA ALA A 196 -5.63 11.92 -1.85
C ALA A 196 -6.78 11.36 -0.98
N GLY A 197 -6.71 10.09 -0.58
CA GLY A 197 -7.69 9.46 0.32
C GLY A 197 -7.73 10.04 1.74
N LYS A 198 -6.67 10.73 2.19
CA LYS A 198 -6.71 11.53 3.43
C LYS A 198 -7.48 12.83 3.22
N ILE A 199 -7.23 13.51 2.11
CA ILE A 199 -7.79 14.84 1.80
C ILE A 199 -9.29 14.78 1.46
N VAL A 200 -9.78 13.67 0.91
CA VAL A 200 -11.22 13.46 0.65
C VAL A 200 -12.07 13.63 1.93
N ASN A 201 -11.49 13.44 3.12
CA ASN A 201 -12.17 13.68 4.40
C ASN A 201 -12.20 15.17 4.82
N THR A 202 -11.43 16.07 4.21
CA THR A 202 -11.25 17.46 4.68
C THR A 202 -12.29 18.43 4.08
N VAL A 203 -13.40 17.94 3.53
CA VAL A 203 -14.46 18.79 2.92
C VAL A 203 -15.87 18.46 3.46
N HIS A 204 -15.97 17.75 4.58
CA HIS A 204 -17.25 17.54 5.29
C HIS A 204 -17.18 17.96 6.76
N VAL A 205 -16.65 19.16 7.00
CA VAL A 205 -17.01 19.96 8.19
C VAL A 205 -17.03 21.43 7.76
N ALA A 206 -18.20 21.88 7.32
CA ALA A 206 -18.63 23.28 7.33
C ALA A 206 -20.15 23.25 7.56
#